data_AF-A0A194AFE0-F1
#
_entry.id   AF-A0A194AFE0-F1
#
_cell.length_a   1.000
_cell.length_b   1.000
_cell.length_c   1.000
_cell.angle_alpha   90.00
_cell.angle_beta   90.00
_cell.angle_gamma   90.00
#
_symmetry.space_group_name_H-M   'P 1'
#
loop_
_entity.id
_entity.type
_entity.pdbx_description
1 polymer ?
#
loop_
_entity_poly.entity_id
_entity_poly.type
_entity_poly.pdbx_seq_one_letter_code
_entity_poly.pdbx_strand_id
1 'polypeptide(L)'
;MKRVIGLIFLSALLFSFGCAKKTKVTCPEPQTQQQEQVAQDAPMAMEEAAPVPVAEPTPMELYAKDYAELPTQYQVAKGDCLWWIAEFKQIYNDPFMWPLIYKANRDKINNPDLIYPNQIFSIPRDFSLTELTQSRKQAGAAKPYIAPQDANLPANLRAELGWGF
;
A
#
# COMPACT_ATOMS: atom_id res chain seq x y z
N MET A 1 21.39 -40.10 -28.45
CA MET A 1 21.73 -39.93 -29.88
C MET A 1 21.52 -38.46 -30.23
N LYS A 2 22.59 -37.79 -30.67
CA LYS A 2 22.71 -36.34 -30.87
C LYS A 2 22.15 -35.93 -32.23
N ARG A 3 21.42 -34.80 -32.30
CA ARG A 3 21.46 -33.89 -33.45
C ARG A 3 21.44 -32.45 -32.94
N VAL A 4 22.65 -31.86 -32.99
CA VAL A 4 22.99 -30.45 -32.81
C VAL A 4 23.23 -29.92 -34.22
N ILE A 5 22.65 -28.77 -34.59
CA ILE A 5 23.01 -27.78 -35.64
C ILE A 5 21.86 -26.74 -35.53
N GLY A 6 21.98 -25.47 -35.17
CA GLY A 6 23.08 -24.51 -35.25
C GLY A 6 22.67 -23.41 -36.24
N LEU A 7 22.36 -22.20 -35.78
CA LEU A 7 22.51 -20.96 -36.56
C LEU A 7 22.52 -19.73 -35.64
N ILE A 8 23.57 -18.94 -35.86
CA ILE A 8 24.08 -17.80 -35.11
C ILE A 8 23.33 -16.52 -35.53
N PHE A 9 22.90 -15.70 -34.57
CA PHE A 9 22.68 -14.26 -34.81
C PHE A 9 23.36 -13.47 -33.69
N LEU A 10 24.64 -13.20 -33.93
CA LEU A 10 25.45 -12.25 -33.19
C LEU A 10 25.12 -10.84 -33.72
N SER A 11 24.20 -10.13 -33.08
CA SER A 11 24.01 -8.69 -33.31
C SER A 11 24.40 -7.92 -32.06
N ALA A 12 25.69 -7.63 -31.94
CA ALA A 12 26.23 -6.65 -31.01
C ALA A 12 26.04 -5.25 -31.61
N LEU A 13 25.13 -4.44 -31.05
CA LEU A 13 25.05 -3.01 -31.28
C LEU A 13 25.17 -2.28 -29.94
N LEU A 14 26.43 -2.00 -29.64
CA LEU A 14 27.00 -0.82 -28.96
C LEU A 14 26.03 0.09 -28.20
N PHE A 15 26.15 0.00 -26.88
CA PHE A 15 25.86 1.06 -25.91
C PHE A 15 26.39 2.43 -26.40
N SER A 16 25.54 3.44 -26.37
CA SER A 16 25.97 4.85 -26.37
C SER A 16 25.35 5.55 -25.15
N PHE A 17 26.18 5.70 -24.12
CA PHE A 17 25.96 6.54 -22.96
C PHE A 17 25.86 8.02 -23.40
N GLY A 18 24.69 8.62 -23.23
CA GLY A 18 24.49 10.07 -23.38
C GLY A 18 24.67 10.78 -22.04
N CYS A 19 25.84 11.38 -21.82
CA CYS A 19 26.15 12.18 -20.62
C CYS A 19 25.41 13.53 -20.59
N ALA A 20 24.98 13.87 -19.39
CA ALA A 20 24.33 15.11 -18.96
C ALA A 20 25.17 16.38 -19.22
N LYS A 21 24.50 17.46 -19.64
CA LYS A 21 25.05 18.82 -19.58
C LYS A 21 24.33 19.62 -18.49
N LYS A 22 25.04 19.87 -17.39
CA LYS A 22 24.76 20.97 -16.44
C LYS A 22 25.31 22.26 -17.03
N THR A 23 24.48 23.30 -17.12
CA THR A 23 24.91 24.66 -17.49
C THR A 23 24.79 25.58 -16.28
N LYS A 24 25.74 26.50 -16.23
CA LYS A 24 26.26 27.23 -15.07
C LYS A 24 25.33 28.34 -14.56
N VAL A 25 25.43 28.57 -13.26
CA VAL A 25 25.10 29.81 -12.56
C VAL A 25 25.83 30.98 -13.21
N THR A 26 25.12 32.09 -13.49
CA THR A 26 25.67 33.45 -13.58
C THR A 26 24.52 34.44 -13.40
N CYS A 27 24.60 35.26 -12.36
CA CYS A 27 23.93 36.56 -12.29
C CYS A 27 24.93 37.64 -12.75
N PRO A 28 24.46 38.71 -13.40
CA PRO A 28 24.34 39.96 -12.63
C PRO A 28 23.10 40.82 -12.96
N GLU A 29 22.60 41.44 -11.88
CA GLU A 29 21.93 42.74 -11.63
C GLU A 29 22.00 43.86 -12.72
N PRO A 30 21.30 45.01 -12.56
CA PRO A 30 19.85 45.29 -12.43
C PRO A 30 19.38 46.29 -13.53
N GLN A 31 18.09 46.33 -13.90
CA GLN A 31 17.49 47.59 -14.42
C GLN A 31 16.06 47.82 -13.95
N THR A 32 15.93 48.96 -13.28
CA THR A 32 14.80 49.59 -12.62
C THR A 32 13.93 50.40 -13.59
N GLN A 33 12.61 50.26 -13.55
CA GLN A 33 11.59 51.31 -13.78
C GLN A 33 10.32 50.88 -12.97
N GLN A 34 10.07 51.41 -11.76
CA GLN A 34 9.30 52.64 -11.44
C GLN A 34 7.98 52.77 -12.24
N GLN A 35 6.79 53.03 -11.71
CA GLN A 35 6.26 53.23 -10.35
C GLN A 35 4.75 53.50 -10.52
N GLU A 36 3.85 52.90 -9.75
CA GLU A 36 2.60 53.58 -9.36
C GLU A 36 2.19 53.09 -7.97
N GLN A 37 2.52 53.91 -6.99
CA GLN A 37 2.15 53.75 -5.59
C GLN A 37 0.90 54.60 -5.35
N VAL A 38 -0.19 53.97 -4.95
CA VAL A 38 -1.22 54.62 -4.15
C VAL A 38 -1.14 53.96 -2.78
N ALA A 39 -0.39 54.60 -1.89
CA ALA A 39 -0.45 54.32 -0.46
C ALA A 39 -1.53 55.21 0.14
N GLN A 40 -2.38 54.63 1.00
CA GLN A 40 -2.91 55.32 2.18
C GLN A 40 -3.47 54.29 3.19
N ASP A 41 -2.74 54.20 4.29
CA ASP A 41 -3.25 54.19 5.68
C ASP A 41 -3.87 52.91 6.29
N ALA A 42 -2.96 52.11 6.89
CA ALA A 42 -2.89 51.56 8.28
C ALA A 42 -4.17 51.25 9.10
N PRO A 43 -4.14 50.36 10.13
CA PRO A 43 -2.97 49.72 10.78
C PRO A 43 -3.06 48.19 11.00
N MET A 44 -1.88 47.59 11.16
CA MET A 44 -1.55 46.58 12.17
C MET A 44 -2.69 45.67 12.69
N ALA A 45 -2.86 44.51 12.05
CA ALA A 45 -3.12 43.29 12.80
C ALA A 45 -1.87 42.43 12.63
N MET A 46 -1.04 42.43 13.67
CA MET A 46 -0.22 41.26 13.95
C MET A 46 -1.22 40.11 14.05
N GLU A 47 -1.35 39.32 12.99
CA GLU A 47 -1.84 37.95 13.17
C GLU A 47 -0.68 37.24 13.88
N GLU A 48 -0.69 37.44 15.19
CA GLU A 48 0.01 36.62 16.15
C GLU A 48 -0.27 35.18 15.74
N ALA A 49 0.77 34.56 15.17
CA ALA A 49 0.79 33.14 14.88
C ALA A 49 0.59 32.43 16.21
N ALA A 50 -0.68 32.20 16.53
CA ALA A 50 -1.08 31.30 17.58
C ALA A 50 -0.31 30.00 17.35
N PRO A 51 0.35 29.44 18.36
CA PRO A 51 1.05 28.18 18.19
C PRO A 51 0.00 27.19 17.68
N VAL A 52 0.20 26.67 16.46
CA VAL A 52 -0.59 25.55 15.97
C VAL A 52 -0.55 24.51 17.10
N PRO A 53 -1.67 24.15 17.72
CA PRO A 53 -1.65 23.09 18.72
C PRO A 53 -1.08 21.88 17.99
N VAL A 54 0.01 21.33 18.52
CA VAL A 54 0.55 20.06 18.05
C VAL A 54 -0.59 19.07 18.28
N ALA A 55 -1.40 18.82 17.25
CA ALA A 55 -2.57 17.98 17.36
C ALA A 55 -2.07 16.57 17.73
N GLU A 56 -2.45 16.10 18.91
CA GLU A 56 -2.21 14.70 19.29
C GLU A 56 -2.87 13.81 18.23
N PRO A 57 -2.20 12.72 17.80
CA PRO A 57 -2.74 11.86 16.76
C PRO A 57 -4.08 11.29 17.22
N THR A 58 -5.08 11.33 16.35
CA THR A 58 -6.39 10.76 16.64
C THR A 58 -6.30 9.24 16.79
N PRO A 59 -7.22 8.58 17.54
CA PRO A 59 -7.20 7.12 17.68
C PRO A 59 -7.22 6.38 16.34
N MET A 60 -7.95 6.90 15.35
CA MET A 60 -8.00 6.33 13.99
C MET A 60 -6.64 6.43 13.28
N GLU A 61 -5.91 7.54 13.45
CA GLU A 61 -4.57 7.71 12.86
C GLU A 61 -3.54 6.80 13.52
N LEU A 62 -3.62 6.63 14.84
CA LEU A 62 -2.80 5.67 15.58
C LEU A 62 -3.05 4.25 15.07
N TYR A 63 -4.31 3.85 14.98
CA TYR A 63 -4.69 2.54 14.43
C TYR A 63 -4.21 2.37 12.98
N ALA A 64 -4.39 3.38 12.13
CA ALA A 64 -3.97 3.31 10.73
C ALA A 64 -2.44 3.17 10.59
N LYS A 65 -1.67 3.81 11.48
CA LYS A 65 -0.23 3.66 11.56
C LYS A 65 0.14 2.22 11.94
N ASP A 66 -0.43 1.69 13.02
CA ASP A 66 -0.15 0.31 13.47
C ASP A 66 -0.55 -0.72 12.41
N TYR A 67 -1.69 -0.50 11.73
CA TYR A 67 -2.15 -1.33 10.61
C TYR A 67 -1.17 -1.32 9.44
N ALA A 68 -0.55 -0.17 9.14
CA ALA A 68 0.44 -0.04 8.06
C ALA A 68 1.76 -0.79 8.36
N GLU A 69 2.05 -1.07 9.62
CA GLU A 69 3.23 -1.85 10.04
C GLU A 69 3.02 -3.37 9.91
N LEU A 70 1.79 -3.83 9.67
CA LEU A 70 1.48 -5.25 9.49
C LEU A 70 2.14 -5.84 8.23
N PRO A 71 2.52 -7.14 8.25
CA PRO A 71 3.22 -7.76 7.14
C PRO A 71 2.42 -7.75 5.84
N THR A 72 3.00 -7.24 4.76
CA THR A 72 2.38 -7.24 3.42
C THR A 72 2.72 -8.47 2.60
N GLN A 73 3.56 -9.36 3.13
CA GLN A 73 3.97 -10.61 2.52
C GLN A 73 4.03 -11.72 3.57
N TYR A 74 3.80 -12.95 3.13
CA TYR A 74 3.90 -14.14 3.95
C TYR A 74 4.65 -15.24 3.20
N GLN A 75 5.64 -15.86 3.84
CA GLN A 75 6.31 -17.04 3.32
C GLN A 75 5.61 -18.28 3.87
N VAL A 76 5.07 -19.11 2.97
CA VAL A 76 4.34 -20.33 3.30
C VAL A 76 5.25 -21.30 4.04
N ALA A 77 4.83 -21.71 5.24
CA ALA A 77 5.46 -22.75 6.03
C ALA A 77 4.90 -24.13 5.68
N LYS A 78 5.59 -25.18 6.14
CA LYS A 78 5.14 -26.56 5.93
C LYS A 78 3.87 -26.81 6.74
N GLY A 79 2.81 -27.22 6.03
CA GLY A 79 1.52 -27.55 6.63
C GLY A 79 0.50 -26.41 6.56
N ASP A 80 0.88 -25.24 6.08
CA ASP A 80 -0.06 -24.14 5.93
C ASP A 80 -1.13 -24.43 4.87
N CYS A 81 -2.29 -23.82 5.08
CA CYS A 81 -3.33 -23.65 4.07
C CYS A 81 -3.77 -22.18 4.09
N LEU A 82 -4.41 -21.72 3.00
CA LEU A 82 -4.82 -20.31 2.89
C LEU A 82 -5.73 -19.86 4.05
N TRP A 83 -6.56 -20.77 4.57
CA TRP A 83 -7.43 -20.54 5.73
C TRP A 83 -6.63 -20.20 6.99
N TRP A 84 -5.64 -21.03 7.34
CA TRP A 84 -4.79 -20.80 8.51
C TRP A 84 -3.91 -19.57 8.36
N ILE A 85 -3.43 -19.28 7.14
CA ILE A 85 -2.68 -18.05 6.89
C ILE A 85 -3.54 -16.82 7.19
N ALA A 86 -4.80 -16.80 6.75
CA ALA A 86 -5.71 -15.69 7.03
C ALA A 86 -6.07 -15.57 8.53
N GLU A 87 -6.14 -16.69 9.23
CA GLU A 87 -6.42 -16.77 10.67
C GLU A 87 -5.29 -16.17 11.54
N PHE A 88 -4.05 -16.10 11.07
CA PHE A 88 -2.97 -15.56 11.87
C PHE A 88 -3.23 -14.10 12.29
N LYS A 89 -2.91 -13.80 13.55
CA LYS A 89 -3.13 -12.49 14.19
C LYS A 89 -2.44 -11.33 13.47
N GLN A 90 -1.30 -11.57 12.84
CA GLN A 90 -0.56 -10.57 12.07
C GLN A 90 -1.05 -10.43 10.62
N ILE A 91 -1.86 -11.37 10.14
CA ILE A 91 -2.44 -11.36 8.79
C ILE A 91 -3.80 -10.68 8.88
N TYR A 92 -4.90 -11.42 8.96
CA TYR A 92 -6.24 -10.84 9.06
C TYR A 92 -6.91 -11.11 10.39
N ASN A 93 -6.46 -12.13 11.13
CA ASN A 93 -7.17 -12.64 12.29
C ASN A 93 -8.65 -12.96 11.96
N ASP A 94 -8.92 -13.33 10.70
CA ASP A 94 -10.24 -13.71 10.18
C ASP A 94 -10.00 -14.79 9.11
N PRO A 95 -10.27 -16.07 9.42
CA PRO A 95 -10.03 -17.15 8.48
C PRO A 95 -10.84 -17.02 7.18
N PHE A 96 -12.02 -16.40 7.22
CA PHE A 96 -12.89 -16.24 6.05
C PHE A 96 -12.37 -15.19 5.05
N MET A 97 -11.24 -14.55 5.36
CA MET A 97 -10.53 -13.64 4.47
C MET A 97 -9.49 -14.34 3.57
N TRP A 98 -9.34 -15.67 3.64
CA TRP A 98 -8.43 -16.42 2.77
C TRP A 98 -8.62 -16.19 1.26
N PRO A 99 -9.86 -15.95 0.73
CA PRO A 99 -10.05 -15.64 -0.68
C PRO A 99 -9.35 -14.36 -1.15
N LEU A 100 -9.11 -13.38 -0.26
CA LEU A 100 -8.34 -12.17 -0.60
C LEU A 100 -6.88 -12.54 -0.94
N ILE A 101 -6.28 -13.43 -0.15
CA ILE A 101 -4.92 -13.95 -0.38
C ILE A 101 -4.89 -14.67 -1.73
N TYR A 102 -5.86 -15.55 -1.97
CA TYR A 102 -5.95 -16.28 -3.24
C TYR A 102 -6.07 -15.34 -4.44
N LYS A 103 -6.98 -14.36 -4.38
CA LYS A 103 -7.24 -13.39 -5.46
C LYS A 103 -5.99 -12.58 -5.79
N ALA A 104 -5.22 -12.18 -4.79
CA ALA A 104 -4.01 -11.38 -4.98
C ALA A 104 -2.80 -12.17 -5.50
N ASN A 105 -2.82 -13.50 -5.40
CA ASN A 105 -1.70 -14.37 -5.77
C ASN A 105 -2.09 -15.40 -6.85
N ARG A 106 -3.07 -15.07 -7.70
CA ARG A 106 -3.56 -15.98 -8.77
C ARG A 106 -2.49 -16.35 -9.79
N ASP A 107 -1.45 -15.54 -9.91
CA ASP A 107 -0.25 -15.78 -10.70
C ASP A 107 0.64 -16.89 -10.11
N LYS A 108 0.56 -17.12 -8.79
CA LYS A 108 1.38 -18.11 -8.05
C LYS A 108 0.59 -19.34 -7.61
N ILE A 109 -0.74 -19.21 -7.48
CA ILE A 109 -1.63 -20.24 -6.94
C ILE A 109 -2.59 -20.70 -8.05
N ASN A 110 -2.32 -21.87 -8.61
CA ASN A 110 -3.18 -22.48 -9.63
C ASN A 110 -4.43 -23.13 -9.01
N ASN A 111 -4.26 -23.79 -7.87
CA ASN A 111 -5.34 -24.41 -7.11
C ASN A 111 -5.26 -23.88 -5.66
N PRO A 112 -6.33 -23.26 -5.12
CA PRO A 112 -6.33 -22.72 -3.75
C PRO A 112 -6.06 -23.77 -2.67
N ASP A 113 -6.36 -25.05 -2.95
CA ASP A 113 -6.12 -26.16 -2.01
C ASP A 113 -4.68 -26.70 -2.06
N LEU A 114 -3.87 -26.24 -3.02
CA LEU A 114 -2.50 -26.71 -3.23
C LEU A 114 -1.52 -25.53 -3.19
N ILE A 115 -1.05 -25.24 -1.98
CA ILE A 115 0.08 -24.33 -1.73
C ILE A 115 1.29 -25.12 -1.23
N TYR A 116 2.48 -24.58 -1.46
CA TYR A 116 3.75 -25.26 -1.21
C TYR A 116 4.66 -24.42 -0.30
N PRO A 117 5.48 -25.07 0.55
CA PRO A 117 6.43 -24.36 1.39
C PRO A 117 7.37 -23.44 0.60
N ASN A 118 7.79 -22.34 1.22
CA ASN A 118 8.65 -21.30 0.67
C ASN A 118 8.04 -20.43 -0.45
N GLN A 119 6.78 -20.65 -0.82
CA GLN A 119 6.06 -19.68 -1.67
C GLN A 119 5.89 -18.37 -0.91
N ILE A 120 6.06 -17.24 -1.60
CA ILE A 120 5.86 -15.91 -1.02
C ILE A 120 4.57 -15.32 -1.57
N PHE A 121 3.59 -15.16 -0.68
CA PHE A 121 2.30 -14.56 -1.00
C PHE A 121 2.24 -13.10 -0.59
N SER A 122 1.68 -12.28 -1.46
CA SER A 122 1.28 -10.92 -1.14
C SER A 122 0.01 -10.95 -0.28
N ILE A 123 -0.03 -10.13 0.76
CA ILE A 123 -1.14 -10.01 1.69
C ILE A 123 -1.79 -8.63 1.46
N PRO A 124 -2.92 -8.56 0.74
CA PRO A 124 -3.64 -7.30 0.50
C PRO A 124 -3.98 -6.58 1.79
N ARG A 125 -3.63 -5.29 1.86
CA ARG A 125 -3.99 -4.39 2.96
C ARG A 125 -5.00 -3.31 2.54
N ASP A 126 -5.31 -3.24 1.25
CA ASP A 126 -6.31 -2.35 0.70
C ASP A 126 -7.37 -3.18 -0.03
N PHE A 127 -8.60 -3.11 0.48
CA PHE A 127 -9.77 -3.79 -0.06
C PHE A 127 -11.04 -3.09 0.43
N SER A 128 -12.10 -3.18 -0.36
CA SER A 128 -13.40 -2.57 -0.02
C SER A 128 -14.26 -3.48 0.88
N LEU A 129 -15.30 -2.90 1.53
CA LEU A 129 -16.30 -3.67 2.28
C LEU A 129 -16.98 -4.72 1.39
N THR A 130 -17.17 -4.41 0.11
CA THR A 130 -17.73 -5.33 -0.87
C THR A 130 -16.83 -6.54 -1.07
N GLU A 131 -15.53 -6.33 -1.24
CA GLU A 131 -14.56 -7.42 -1.39
C GLU A 131 -14.42 -8.25 -0.13
N LEU A 132 -14.43 -7.62 1.05
CA LEU A 132 -14.44 -8.31 2.34
C LEU A 132 -15.67 -9.23 2.47
N THR A 133 -16.84 -8.71 2.11
CA THR A 133 -18.11 -9.46 2.15
C THR A 133 -18.11 -10.60 1.14
N GLN A 134 -17.62 -10.36 -0.08
CA GLN A 134 -17.48 -11.39 -1.12
C GLN A 134 -16.51 -12.49 -0.69
N SER A 135 -15.39 -12.12 -0.09
CA SER A 135 -14.41 -13.04 0.48
C SER A 135 -15.07 -13.95 1.50
N ARG A 136 -15.73 -13.38 2.51
CA ARG A 136 -16.42 -14.15 3.56
C ARG A 136 -17.48 -15.09 2.99
N LYS A 137 -18.26 -14.61 2.00
CA LYS A 137 -19.26 -15.43 1.31
C LYS A 137 -18.62 -16.59 0.54
N GLN A 138 -17.53 -16.34 -0.20
CA GLN A 138 -16.82 -17.37 -0.96
C GLN A 138 -16.18 -18.42 -0.04
N ALA A 139 -15.68 -18.00 1.12
CA ALA A 139 -15.15 -18.88 2.15
C ALA A 139 -16.24 -19.70 2.88
N GLY A 140 -17.52 -19.49 2.58
CA GLY A 140 -18.61 -20.27 3.19
C GLY A 140 -19.03 -19.80 4.58
N ALA A 141 -18.83 -18.52 4.92
CA ALA A 141 -19.26 -17.97 6.20
C ALA A 141 -20.79 -18.09 6.40
N ALA A 142 -21.21 -18.49 7.61
CA ALA A 142 -22.61 -18.52 8.01
C ALA A 142 -23.24 -17.12 7.92
N LYS A 143 -24.57 -17.02 7.75
CA LYS A 143 -25.28 -15.73 7.69
C LYS A 143 -26.26 -15.58 8.86
N PRO A 144 -26.15 -14.53 9.70
CA PRO A 144 -25.12 -13.50 9.68
C PRO A 144 -23.76 -14.03 10.16
N TYR A 145 -22.68 -13.61 9.51
CA TYR A 145 -21.33 -13.94 9.98
C TYR A 145 -20.93 -12.92 11.04
N ILE A 146 -20.62 -13.41 12.25
CA ILE A 146 -20.10 -12.57 13.33
C ILE A 146 -18.58 -12.60 13.20
N ALA A 147 -18.03 -11.56 12.60
CA ALA A 147 -16.58 -11.42 12.45
C ALA A 147 -15.90 -11.13 13.81
N PRO A 148 -14.67 -11.60 14.02
CA PRO A 148 -13.87 -11.19 15.18
C PRO A 148 -13.64 -9.68 15.16
N GLN A 149 -13.89 -8.99 16.28
CA GLN A 149 -13.74 -7.53 16.38
C GLN A 149 -12.27 -7.09 16.36
N ASP A 150 -11.37 -8.00 16.72
CA ASP A 150 -9.92 -7.89 16.62
C ASP A 150 -9.38 -8.34 15.26
N ALA A 151 -10.23 -8.44 14.22
CA ALA A 151 -9.78 -8.60 12.85
C ALA A 151 -8.97 -7.38 12.37
N ASN A 152 -7.87 -7.64 11.65
CA ASN A 152 -7.05 -6.60 11.04
C ASN A 152 -7.72 -6.09 9.76
N LEU A 153 -8.47 -5.00 9.91
CA LEU A 153 -9.14 -4.34 8.80
C LEU A 153 -8.58 -2.92 8.63
N PRO A 154 -8.56 -2.39 7.40
CA PRO A 154 -8.25 -0.98 7.15
C PRO A 154 -9.09 -0.06 8.05
N ALA A 155 -8.49 1.04 8.51
CA ALA A 155 -9.12 1.96 9.47
C ALA A 155 -10.49 2.48 8.99
N ASN A 156 -10.59 2.80 7.70
CA ASN A 156 -11.84 3.21 7.06
C ASN A 156 -12.93 2.13 7.12
N LEU A 157 -12.60 0.85 6.95
CA LEU A 157 -13.58 -0.23 7.07
C LEU A 157 -14.03 -0.44 8.51
N ARG A 158 -13.14 -0.26 9.49
CA ARG A 158 -13.53 -0.31 10.91
C ARG A 158 -14.52 0.80 11.24
N ALA A 159 -14.27 2.03 10.79
CA ALA A 159 -15.20 3.14 10.93
C ALA A 159 -16.55 2.85 10.24
N GLU A 160 -16.53 2.33 9.01
CA GLU A 160 -17.75 1.98 8.25
C GLU A 160 -18.59 0.90 8.98
N LEU A 161 -17.93 -0.05 9.63
CA LEU A 161 -18.57 -1.09 10.44
C LEU A 161 -19.02 -0.61 11.84
N GLY A 162 -18.74 0.65 12.20
CA GLY A 162 -19.01 1.20 13.54
C GLY A 162 -18.14 0.56 14.63
N TRP A 163 -16.98 0.02 14.26
CA TRP A 163 -16.02 -0.56 15.19
C TRP A 163 -15.13 0.53 15.77
N GLY A 164 -14.71 0.36 17.03
CA GLY A 164 -13.76 1.25 17.68
C GLY A 164 -12.34 1.13 17.11
N PHE A 165 -11.48 2.06 17.50
CA PHE A 165 -10.04 2.07 17.21
C PHE A 165 -9.25 1.77 18.47
#